data_AF-A0A857VFC9-F1
#
_entry.id   AF-A0A857VFC9-F1
#
_cell.length_a   1.000
_cell.length_b   1.000
_cell.length_c   1.000
_cell.angle_alpha   90.00
_cell.angle_beta   90.00
_cell.angle_gamma   90.00
#
_symmetry.space_group_name_H-M   'P 1'
#
loop_
_entity.id
_entity.type
_entity.pdbx_description
1 polymer ?
#
loop_
_entity_poly.entity_id
_entity_poly.type
_entity_poly.pdbx_seq_one_letter_code
_entity_poly.pdbx_strand_id
1 'polypeptide(L)'
;MADRKPVVVKPLDGYQSIGLTLDVINTKQLTAALKKAWCEHHIAIVQRQIMAEEYRFTVLDGEVISVLRRERPQVVGDGVKTIAQLVEEENKARLLLRPEIFYPLWTKSIMNSQEVSQRVLPAGYRYILSQATMVRDGASVYEVMCETSPYYINIAKQFARELGAGLLAVDMFIVDHRGEGNYWFNECNTSPALKLYAAVRNHDNSSIIERIVARTAELLR
;
A
#
# COMPACT_ATOMS: atom_id res chain seq x y z
N MET A 1 22.32 23.91 4.82
CA MET A 1 22.00 22.71 5.63
C MET A 1 21.58 21.62 4.66
N ALA A 2 22.22 20.46 4.67
CA ALA A 2 21.92 19.39 3.71
C ALA A 2 20.44 19.00 3.78
N ASP A 3 19.82 18.85 2.62
CA ASP A 3 18.41 18.51 2.41
C ASP A 3 18.11 17.12 3.02
N ARG A 4 17.76 17.09 4.31
CA ARG A 4 17.50 15.85 5.05
C ARG A 4 16.15 15.30 4.62
N LYS A 5 16.19 14.26 3.78
CA LYS A 5 15.00 13.49 3.40
C LYS A 5 14.34 12.88 4.64
N PRO A 6 12.99 12.82 4.69
CA PRO A 6 12.28 12.22 5.80
C PRO A 6 12.67 10.76 6.01
N VAL A 7 12.64 10.33 7.26
CA VAL A 7 12.80 8.92 7.65
C VAL A 7 11.49 8.36 8.18
N VAL A 8 11.37 7.04 8.10
CA VAL A 8 10.32 6.26 8.75
C VAL A 8 10.93 5.52 9.93
N VAL A 9 10.18 5.45 11.03
CA VAL A 9 10.52 4.64 12.19
C VAL A 9 9.45 3.59 12.38
N LYS A 10 9.85 2.31 12.44
CA LYS A 10 8.93 1.18 12.65
C LYS A 10 9.55 0.14 13.59
N PRO A 11 8.73 -0.62 14.35
CA PRO A 11 9.21 -1.81 15.06
C PRO A 11 9.83 -2.82 14.07
N LEU A 12 10.81 -3.62 14.52
CA LEU A 12 11.46 -4.66 13.69
C LEU A 12 10.44 -5.65 13.12
N ASP A 13 9.64 -6.25 13.99
CA ASP A 13 8.62 -7.25 13.65
C ASP A 13 7.20 -6.65 13.75
N GLY A 14 7.04 -5.41 13.27
CA GLY A 14 5.76 -4.71 13.28
C GLY A 14 4.78 -5.28 12.25
N TYR A 15 3.48 -5.16 12.54
CA TYR A 15 2.40 -5.54 11.61
C TYR A 15 1.30 -4.47 11.61
N GLN A 16 0.51 -4.42 10.54
CA GLN A 16 -0.65 -3.50 10.41
C GLN A 16 -0.31 -2.02 10.71
N SER A 17 0.90 -1.57 10.40
CA SER A 17 1.37 -0.19 10.68
C SER A 17 1.36 0.21 12.17
N ILE A 18 1.28 -0.74 13.10
CA ILE A 18 1.35 -0.47 14.55
C ILE A 18 2.77 -0.03 14.90
N GLY A 19 2.90 1.01 15.74
CA GLY A 19 4.20 1.60 16.09
C GLY A 19 4.88 2.41 14.96
N LEU A 20 4.30 2.45 13.75
CA LEU A 20 4.85 3.18 12.61
C LEU A 20 4.76 4.70 12.82
N THR A 21 5.82 5.41 12.45
CA THR A 21 5.84 6.87 12.34
C THR A 21 6.49 7.28 11.03
N LEU A 22 5.74 7.98 10.18
CA LEU A 22 6.19 8.57 8.93
C LEU A 22 6.57 10.05 9.15
N ASP A 23 7.15 10.66 8.11
CA ASP A 23 7.46 12.08 8.00
C ASP A 23 8.36 12.61 9.13
N VAL A 24 9.27 11.76 9.62
CA VAL A 24 10.24 12.15 10.64
C VAL A 24 11.36 12.95 9.96
N ILE A 25 11.38 14.25 10.22
CA ILE A 25 12.30 15.21 9.58
C ILE A 25 13.30 15.84 10.56
N ASN A 26 13.11 15.64 11.87
CA ASN A 26 14.00 16.20 12.90
C ASN A 26 14.21 15.27 14.11
N THR A 27 15.23 15.58 14.91
CA THR A 27 15.64 14.76 16.07
C THR A 27 14.54 14.64 17.12
N LYS A 28 13.74 15.71 17.35
CA LYS A 28 12.65 15.67 18.33
C LYS A 28 11.57 14.66 17.93
N GLN A 29 11.18 14.68 16.65
CA GLN A 29 10.26 13.70 16.08
C GLN A 29 10.86 12.30 16.13
N LEU A 30 12.14 12.14 15.78
CA LEU A 30 12.82 10.85 15.82
C LEU A 30 12.80 10.22 17.21
N THR A 31 13.10 10.98 18.25
CA THR A 31 13.05 10.49 19.64
C THR A 31 11.64 10.07 20.04
N ALA A 32 10.61 10.83 19.66
CA ALA A 32 9.22 10.47 19.95
C ALA A 32 8.80 9.20 19.18
N ALA A 33 9.19 9.11 17.91
CA ALA A 33 8.90 7.97 17.05
C ALA A 33 9.56 6.68 17.55
N LEU A 34 10.82 6.75 18.01
CA LEU A 34 11.52 5.62 18.61
C LEU A 34 10.84 5.14 19.89
N LYS A 35 10.44 6.06 20.78
CA LYS A 35 9.68 5.71 21.99
C LYS A 35 8.38 4.98 21.66
N LYS A 36 7.64 5.47 20.66
CA LYS A 36 6.41 4.83 20.18
C LYS A 36 6.70 3.41 19.65
N ALA A 37 7.72 3.25 18.80
CA ALA A 37 8.08 1.95 18.26
C ALA A 37 8.53 0.97 19.35
N TRP A 38 9.23 1.44 20.38
CA TRP A 38 9.69 0.62 21.50
C TRP A 38 8.58 0.14 22.44
N CYS A 39 7.41 0.79 22.43
CA CYS A 39 6.24 0.27 23.14
C CYS A 39 5.73 -1.04 22.51
N GLU A 40 6.00 -1.26 21.21
CA GLU A 40 5.50 -2.41 20.46
C GLU A 40 6.55 -3.51 20.33
N HIS A 41 7.85 -3.17 20.25
CA HIS A 41 8.93 -4.14 20.11
C HIS A 41 10.26 -3.60 20.66
N HIS A 42 11.13 -4.48 21.17
CA HIS A 42 12.42 -4.07 21.76
C HIS A 42 13.39 -3.43 20.75
N ILE A 43 13.22 -3.72 19.46
CA ILE A 43 14.03 -3.20 18.37
C ILE A 43 13.15 -2.33 17.46
N ALA A 44 13.62 -1.12 17.19
CA ALA A 44 13.06 -0.20 16.20
C ALA A 44 14.06 0.01 15.06
N ILE A 45 13.55 0.07 13.83
CA ILE A 45 14.33 0.35 12.63
C ILE A 45 14.02 1.77 12.15
N VAL A 46 15.07 2.47 11.72
CA VAL A 46 14.96 3.75 11.02
C VAL A 46 15.35 3.54 9.57
N GLN A 47 14.45 3.89 8.65
CA GLN A 47 14.67 3.72 7.21
C GLN A 47 14.40 5.03 6.48
N ARG A 48 14.95 5.20 5.28
CA ARG A 48 14.57 6.33 4.43
C ARG A 48 13.10 6.19 4.03
N GLN A 49 12.33 7.27 4.12
CA GLN A 49 10.96 7.26 3.61
C GLN A 49 10.96 7.31 2.08
N ILE A 50 10.24 6.39 1.45
CA ILE A 50 10.09 6.28 0.01
C ILE A 50 8.76 6.92 -0.41
N MET A 51 8.81 7.79 -1.41
CA MET A 51 7.64 8.50 -1.93
C MET A 51 7.16 7.82 -3.21
N ALA A 52 6.51 6.67 -3.07
CA ALA A 52 5.91 5.92 -4.17
C ALA A 52 4.71 5.11 -3.67
N GLU A 53 3.92 4.55 -4.58
CA GLU A 53 2.85 3.61 -4.19
C GLU A 53 3.44 2.24 -3.84
N GLU A 54 2.74 1.52 -2.98
CA GLU A 54 3.13 0.18 -2.56
C GLU A 54 2.48 -0.87 -3.46
N TYR A 55 3.26 -1.86 -3.87
CA TYR A 55 2.85 -2.97 -4.73
C TYR A 55 3.15 -4.28 -4.03
N ARG A 56 2.14 -5.14 -3.90
CA ARG A 56 2.25 -6.49 -3.37
C ARG A 56 2.25 -7.49 -4.51
N PHE A 57 3.39 -8.14 -4.73
CA PHE A 57 3.53 -9.26 -5.65
C PHE A 57 3.27 -10.53 -4.87
N THR A 58 2.22 -11.27 -5.22
CA THR A 58 1.98 -12.59 -4.63
C THR A 58 2.56 -13.65 -5.53
N VAL A 59 3.51 -14.40 -4.98
CA VAL A 59 4.21 -15.49 -5.64
C VAL A 59 3.74 -16.80 -5.05
N LEU A 60 3.35 -17.72 -5.91
CA LEU A 60 2.97 -19.10 -5.57
C LEU A 60 3.82 -20.04 -6.44
N ASP A 61 4.59 -20.92 -5.81
CA ASP A 61 5.52 -21.85 -6.46
C ASP A 61 6.48 -21.19 -7.47
N GLY A 62 7.01 -20.03 -7.09
CA GLY A 62 7.97 -19.30 -7.93
C GLY A 62 7.36 -18.57 -9.13
N GLU A 63 6.03 -18.53 -9.23
CA GLU A 63 5.27 -17.78 -10.23
C GLU A 63 4.44 -16.67 -9.59
N VAL A 64 4.49 -15.46 -10.16
CA VAL A 64 3.65 -14.35 -9.70
C VAL A 64 2.22 -14.59 -10.20
N ILE A 65 1.26 -14.63 -9.28
CA ILE A 65 -0.15 -14.86 -9.58
C ILE A 65 -1.02 -13.62 -9.42
N SER A 66 -0.48 -12.55 -8.82
CA SER A 66 -1.16 -11.26 -8.64
C SER A 66 -0.18 -10.13 -8.31
N VAL A 67 -0.50 -8.90 -8.73
CA VAL A 67 0.21 -7.68 -8.34
C VAL A 67 -0.78 -6.63 -7.87
N LEU A 68 -0.93 -6.49 -6.55
CA LEU A 68 -1.87 -5.53 -5.98
C LEU A 68 -1.18 -4.19 -5.72
N ARG A 69 -1.65 -3.12 -6.36
CA ARG A 69 -1.26 -1.74 -6.02
C ARG A 69 -2.15 -1.22 -4.91
N ARG A 70 -1.54 -0.76 -3.83
CA ARG A 70 -2.20 0.04 -2.79
C ARG A 70 -2.06 1.50 -3.14
N GLU A 71 -3.19 2.12 -3.39
CA GLU A 71 -3.28 3.54 -3.67
C GLU A 71 -3.65 4.27 -2.38
N ARG A 72 -2.78 5.20 -1.95
CA ARG A 72 -3.06 6.07 -0.81
C ARG A 72 -4.35 6.88 -1.03
N PRO A 73 -5.05 7.31 0.05
CA PRO A 73 -6.20 8.21 -0.08
C PRO A 73 -5.81 9.46 -0.87
N GLN A 74 -6.37 9.63 -2.06
CA GLN A 74 -6.05 10.74 -2.94
C GLN A 74 -7.22 11.13 -3.84
N VAL A 75 -7.25 12.39 -4.24
CA VAL A 75 -8.18 12.89 -5.25
C VAL A 75 -7.43 13.41 -6.47
N VAL A 76 -8.07 13.35 -7.63
CA VAL A 76 -7.58 13.95 -8.88
C VAL A 76 -8.46 15.14 -9.20
N GLY A 77 -7.85 16.31 -9.37
CA GLY A 77 -8.57 17.51 -9.77
C GLY A 77 -9.24 17.35 -11.12
N ASP A 78 -10.44 17.90 -11.25
CA ASP A 78 -11.17 18.06 -12.51
C ASP A 78 -11.20 19.54 -12.98
N GLY A 79 -10.55 20.44 -12.23
CA GLY A 79 -10.53 21.89 -12.51
C GLY A 79 -11.77 22.64 -12.05
N VAL A 80 -12.78 21.96 -11.49
CA VAL A 80 -14.08 22.55 -11.14
C VAL A 80 -14.48 22.28 -9.70
N LYS A 81 -14.39 21.02 -9.25
CA LYS A 81 -14.82 20.60 -7.92
C LYS A 81 -13.76 20.87 -6.86
N THR A 82 -14.22 21.16 -5.66
CA THR A 82 -13.34 21.23 -4.49
C THR A 82 -12.88 19.84 -4.07
N ILE A 83 -11.77 19.77 -3.33
CA ILE A 83 -11.30 18.52 -2.72
C ILE A 83 -12.43 17.85 -1.90
N ALA A 84 -13.21 18.63 -1.13
CA ALA A 84 -14.33 18.09 -0.36
C ALA A 84 -15.39 17.41 -1.23
N GLN A 85 -15.72 18.01 -2.38
CA GLN A 85 -16.68 17.43 -3.33
C GLN A 85 -16.12 16.16 -3.99
N LEU A 86 -14.85 16.15 -4.38
CA LEU A 86 -14.18 14.96 -4.93
C LEU A 86 -14.14 13.81 -3.90
N VAL A 87 -13.90 14.13 -2.62
CA VAL A 87 -13.96 13.16 -1.52
C VAL A 87 -15.37 12.59 -1.36
N GLU A 88 -16.41 13.42 -1.48
CA GLU A 88 -17.80 12.96 -1.41
C GLU A 88 -18.16 12.03 -2.57
N GLU A 89 -17.70 12.35 -3.79
CA GLU A 89 -17.89 11.49 -4.97
C GLU A 89 -17.21 10.13 -4.79
N GLU A 90 -15.97 10.11 -4.30
CA GLU A 90 -15.25 8.87 -4.02
C GLU A 90 -15.91 8.06 -2.89
N ASN A 91 -16.45 8.73 -1.86
CA ASN A 91 -17.25 8.06 -0.82
C ASN A 91 -18.53 7.43 -1.39
N LYS A 92 -19.23 8.11 -2.31
CA LYS A 92 -20.39 7.54 -3.01
C LYS A 92 -19.97 6.33 -3.85
N ALA A 93 -18.86 6.41 -4.58
CA ALA A 93 -18.33 5.29 -5.35
C ALA A 93 -18.01 4.08 -4.45
N ARG A 94 -17.42 4.31 -3.27
CA ARG A 94 -17.14 3.25 -2.27
C ARG A 94 -18.40 2.54 -1.78
N LEU A 95 -19.49 3.27 -1.58
CA LEU A 95 -20.78 2.69 -1.16
C LEU A 95 -21.43 1.82 -2.23
N LEU A 96 -21.09 2.04 -3.50
CA LEU A 96 -21.59 1.26 -4.64
C LEU A 96 -20.73 0.02 -4.94
N LEU A 97 -19.62 -0.17 -4.23
CA LEU A 97 -18.85 -1.41 -4.30
C LEU A 97 -19.68 -2.57 -3.74
N ARG A 98 -19.30 -3.80 -4.10
CA ARG A 98 -20.07 -4.99 -3.70
C ARG A 98 -20.10 -5.13 -2.16
N PRO A 99 -21.17 -5.73 -1.58
CA PRO A 99 -21.34 -5.82 -0.13
C PRO A 99 -20.17 -6.48 0.62
N GLU A 100 -19.42 -7.35 -0.05
CA GLU A 100 -18.26 -8.06 0.51
C GLU A 100 -17.02 -7.16 0.65
N ILE A 101 -17.02 -6.01 -0.05
CA ILE A 101 -15.92 -5.06 -0.11
C ILE A 101 -16.20 -3.90 0.86
N PHE A 102 -15.78 -4.05 2.11
CA PHE A 102 -15.90 -2.97 3.08
C PHE A 102 -14.74 -1.98 2.95
N TYR A 103 -15.01 -0.85 2.27
CA TYR A 103 -14.15 0.32 2.34
C TYR A 103 -14.72 1.35 3.33
N PRO A 104 -13.91 1.82 4.30
CA PRO A 104 -14.34 2.93 5.13
C PRO A 104 -14.49 4.19 4.28
N LEU A 105 -15.47 5.00 4.65
CA LEU A 105 -15.63 6.34 4.08
C LEU A 105 -14.51 7.24 4.57
N TRP A 106 -14.02 8.09 3.67
CA TRP A 106 -13.09 9.14 4.00
C TRP A 106 -13.77 10.20 4.86
N THR A 107 -13.20 10.44 6.03
CA THR A 107 -13.71 11.39 7.01
C THR A 107 -12.86 12.67 7.01
N LYS A 108 -13.29 13.66 7.80
CA LYS A 108 -12.50 14.87 8.04
C LYS A 108 -11.10 14.60 8.58
N SER A 109 -10.85 13.48 9.27
CA SER A 109 -9.52 13.17 9.79
C SER A 109 -8.52 12.77 8.71
N ILE A 110 -9.00 12.28 7.55
CA ILE A 110 -8.15 12.04 6.37
C ILE A 110 -7.90 13.34 5.61
N MET A 111 -8.74 14.36 5.79
CA MET A 111 -8.56 15.68 5.18
C MET A 111 -7.65 16.55 6.05
N ASN A 112 -6.43 16.81 5.61
CA ASN A 112 -5.39 17.52 6.38
C ASN A 112 -5.81 18.88 6.96
N SER A 113 -6.70 19.64 6.31
CA SER A 113 -7.25 20.88 6.88
C SER A 113 -8.53 21.36 6.18
N GLN A 114 -9.30 22.20 6.88
CA GLN A 114 -10.52 22.84 6.34
C GLN A 114 -10.19 23.74 5.14
N GLU A 115 -9.08 24.48 5.18
CA GLU A 115 -8.66 25.33 4.06
C GLU A 115 -8.31 24.52 2.81
N VAL A 116 -7.64 23.38 2.98
CA VAL A 116 -7.33 22.47 1.87
C VAL A 116 -8.62 21.93 1.26
N SER A 117 -9.60 21.57 2.08
CA SER A 117 -10.86 20.97 1.61
C SER A 117 -11.62 21.84 0.59
N GLN A 118 -11.49 23.16 0.66
CA GLN A 118 -12.19 24.11 -0.21
C GLN A 118 -11.43 24.42 -1.51
N ARG A 119 -10.20 23.91 -1.68
CA ARG A 119 -9.40 24.15 -2.88
C ARG A 119 -9.96 23.39 -4.06
N VAL A 120 -10.02 24.06 -5.22
CA VAL A 120 -10.22 23.42 -6.53
C VAL A 120 -8.85 23.10 -7.11
N LEU A 121 -8.64 21.84 -7.45
CA LEU A 121 -7.38 21.37 -8.02
C LEU A 121 -7.42 21.46 -9.55
N PRO A 122 -6.32 21.85 -10.22
CA PRO A 122 -6.23 21.78 -11.67
C PRO A 122 -6.56 20.39 -12.20
N ALA A 123 -7.14 20.32 -13.40
CA ALA A 123 -7.45 19.06 -14.05
C ALA A 123 -6.21 18.15 -14.15
N GLY A 124 -6.33 16.91 -13.69
CA GLY A 124 -5.24 15.91 -13.68
C GLY A 124 -4.26 16.04 -12.52
N TYR A 125 -4.34 17.08 -11.70
CA TYR A 125 -3.47 17.22 -10.53
C TYR A 125 -3.89 16.26 -9.41
N ARG A 126 -2.97 15.40 -8.96
CA ARG A 126 -3.20 14.46 -7.87
C ARG A 126 -2.85 15.08 -6.52
N TYR A 127 -3.77 15.00 -5.56
CA TYR A 127 -3.54 15.42 -4.19
C TYR A 127 -3.72 14.25 -3.22
N ILE A 128 -2.63 13.89 -2.54
CA ILE A 128 -2.63 12.83 -1.51
C ILE A 128 -3.18 13.43 -0.21
N LEU A 129 -4.29 12.87 0.27
CA LEU A 129 -4.97 13.29 1.49
C LEU A 129 -4.24 12.77 2.73
N SER A 130 -3.73 11.54 2.69
CA SER A 130 -3.03 10.89 3.80
C SER A 130 -1.97 9.92 3.28
N GLN A 131 -0.91 9.70 4.08
CA GLN A 131 0.12 8.69 3.77
C GLN A 131 -0.28 7.25 4.15
N ALA A 132 -1.53 7.05 4.60
CA ALA A 132 -2.01 5.73 4.99
C ALA A 132 -2.04 4.74 3.80
N THR A 133 -1.50 3.54 4.01
CA THR A 133 -1.50 2.45 3.02
C THR A 133 -2.50 1.34 3.34
N MET A 134 -3.14 1.40 4.52
CA MET A 134 -4.11 0.41 4.97
C MET A 134 -5.53 0.75 4.48
N VAL A 135 -6.28 -0.27 4.07
CA VAL A 135 -7.68 -0.13 3.62
C VAL A 135 -8.57 0.50 4.70
N ARG A 136 -8.40 0.07 5.97
CA ARG A 136 -9.15 0.61 7.12
C ARG A 136 -8.89 2.11 7.36
N ASP A 137 -7.78 2.62 6.84
CA ASP A 137 -7.34 4.00 6.97
C ASP A 137 -7.55 4.78 5.65
N GLY A 138 -8.32 4.20 4.72
CA GLY A 138 -8.81 4.85 3.51
C GLY A 138 -8.08 4.48 2.21
N ALA A 139 -6.97 3.74 2.25
CA ALA A 139 -6.28 3.33 1.03
C ALA A 139 -7.20 2.48 0.13
N SER A 140 -6.98 2.48 -1.18
CA SER A 140 -7.67 1.63 -2.17
C SER A 140 -6.73 0.56 -2.71
N VAL A 141 -7.28 -0.54 -3.23
CA VAL A 141 -6.52 -1.67 -3.74
C VAL A 141 -6.98 -2.00 -5.15
N TYR A 142 -6.02 -2.14 -6.05
CA TYR A 142 -6.25 -2.45 -7.46
C TYR A 142 -5.35 -3.61 -7.86
N GLU A 143 -5.89 -4.54 -8.65
CA GLU A 143 -5.07 -5.53 -9.36
C GLU A 143 -4.48 -4.87 -10.60
N VAL A 144 -3.17 -4.97 -10.80
CA VAL A 144 -2.46 -4.34 -11.91
C VAL A 144 -1.43 -5.27 -12.57
N MET A 145 -1.48 -6.58 -12.34
CA MET A 145 -0.52 -7.55 -12.87
C MET A 145 -0.39 -7.45 -14.39
N CYS A 146 -1.51 -7.35 -15.12
CA CYS A 146 -1.51 -7.26 -16.58
C CYS A 146 -0.85 -5.97 -17.11
N GLU A 147 -0.82 -4.92 -16.30
CA GLU A 147 -0.20 -3.63 -16.64
C GLU A 147 1.24 -3.54 -16.13
N THR A 148 1.66 -4.46 -15.24
CA THR A 148 2.96 -4.42 -14.59
C THR A 148 4.06 -4.94 -15.50
N SER A 149 5.16 -4.19 -15.60
CA SER A 149 6.32 -4.56 -16.41
C SER A 149 6.86 -5.93 -16.01
N PRO A 150 7.21 -6.79 -16.99
CA PRO A 150 7.88 -8.07 -16.74
C PRO A 150 9.16 -7.94 -15.91
N TYR A 151 9.81 -6.77 -15.93
CA TYR A 151 10.97 -6.47 -15.10
C TYR A 151 10.70 -6.71 -13.60
N TYR A 152 9.62 -6.13 -13.06
CA TYR A 152 9.26 -6.29 -11.64
C TYR A 152 8.73 -7.68 -11.32
N ILE A 153 8.00 -8.29 -12.27
CA ILE A 153 7.54 -9.68 -12.14
C ILE A 153 8.76 -10.61 -11.96
N ASN A 154 9.79 -10.44 -12.78
CA ASN A 154 11.01 -11.26 -12.71
C ASN A 154 11.78 -11.03 -11.41
N ILE A 155 11.88 -9.80 -10.92
CA ILE A 155 12.46 -9.50 -9.60
C ILE A 155 11.75 -10.26 -8.48
N ALA A 156 10.41 -10.19 -8.44
CA ALA A 156 9.63 -10.89 -7.42
C ALA A 156 9.78 -12.41 -7.51
N LYS A 157 9.79 -12.96 -8.74
CA LYS A 157 10.04 -14.39 -8.98
C LYS A 157 11.43 -14.83 -8.50
N GLN A 158 12.47 -14.06 -8.83
CA GLN A 158 13.83 -14.36 -8.41
C GLN A 158 13.95 -14.33 -6.88
N PHE A 159 13.42 -13.29 -6.26
CA PHE A 159 13.43 -13.14 -4.80
C PHE A 159 12.72 -14.31 -4.09
N ALA A 160 11.56 -14.73 -4.59
CA ALA A 160 10.85 -15.87 -4.03
C ALA A 160 11.61 -17.20 -4.19
N ARG A 161 12.30 -17.40 -5.32
CA ARG A 161 13.14 -18.59 -5.54
C ARG A 161 14.30 -18.65 -4.56
N GLU A 162 14.97 -17.52 -4.33
CA GLU A 162 16.09 -17.44 -3.39
C GLU A 162 15.66 -17.71 -1.95
N LEU A 163 14.45 -17.29 -1.56
CA LEU A 163 13.88 -17.60 -0.23
C LEU A 163 13.31 -19.02 -0.09
N GLY A 164 13.08 -19.73 -1.20
CA GLY A 164 12.51 -21.09 -1.18
C GLY A 164 11.07 -21.17 -0.63
N ALA A 165 10.32 -20.06 -0.65
CA ALA A 165 8.96 -20.01 -0.10
C ALA A 165 7.93 -20.47 -1.14
N GLY A 166 7.04 -21.40 -0.74
CA GLY A 166 5.94 -21.87 -1.59
C GLY A 166 4.87 -20.81 -1.85
N LEU A 167 4.55 -20.00 -0.83
CA LEU A 167 3.72 -18.81 -0.94
C LEU A 167 4.47 -17.62 -0.33
N LEU A 168 4.55 -16.51 -1.07
CA LEU A 168 5.24 -15.31 -0.61
C LEU A 168 4.51 -14.07 -1.12
N ALA A 169 4.28 -13.10 -0.25
CA ALA A 169 3.98 -11.74 -0.68
C ALA A 169 5.24 -10.88 -0.59
N VAL A 170 5.64 -10.30 -1.71
CA VAL A 170 6.78 -9.37 -1.82
C VAL A 170 6.22 -7.97 -1.98
N ASP A 171 6.46 -7.10 -0.99
CA ASP A 171 5.97 -5.74 -0.99
C ASP A 171 7.10 -4.79 -1.42
N MET A 172 6.85 -4.03 -2.49
CA MET A 172 7.79 -3.07 -3.08
C MET A 172 7.14 -1.71 -3.24
N PHE A 173 7.91 -0.65 -3.02
CA PHE A 173 7.55 0.69 -3.45
C PHE A 173 8.00 0.89 -4.89
N ILE A 174 7.10 1.30 -5.79
CA ILE A 174 7.41 1.47 -7.23
C ILE A 174 6.84 2.80 -7.71
N VAL A 175 7.67 3.64 -8.35
CA VAL A 175 7.21 4.95 -8.88
C VAL A 175 6.32 4.74 -10.10
N ASP A 176 6.76 3.91 -11.04
CA ASP A 176 6.01 3.54 -12.23
C ASP A 176 6.17 2.03 -12.51
N HIS A 177 5.09 1.28 -12.27
CA HIS A 177 5.02 -0.16 -12.46
C HIS A 177 5.08 -0.60 -13.92
N ARG A 178 4.90 0.33 -14.88
CA ARG A 178 5.01 0.05 -16.32
C ARG A 178 6.43 0.25 -16.85
N GLY A 179 7.28 0.96 -16.10
CA GLY A 179 8.69 1.19 -16.43
C GLY A 179 9.63 0.15 -15.83
N GLU A 180 10.88 0.55 -15.58
CA GLU A 180 11.92 -0.29 -15.00
C GLU A 180 12.80 0.50 -14.00
N GLY A 181 13.48 -0.21 -13.10
CA GLY A 181 14.54 0.32 -12.23
C GLY A 181 14.13 1.29 -11.10
N ASN A 182 12.85 1.63 -10.95
CA ASN A 182 12.39 2.68 -10.02
C ASN A 182 11.70 2.14 -8.75
N TYR A 183 12.30 1.11 -8.14
CA TYR A 183 11.72 0.38 -7.02
C TYR A 183 12.58 0.32 -5.76
N TRP A 184 11.93 0.08 -4.62
CA TRP A 184 12.56 -0.21 -3.34
C TRP A 184 11.82 -1.37 -2.66
N PHE A 185 12.55 -2.37 -2.21
CA PHE A 185 11.98 -3.43 -1.38
C PHE A 185 11.52 -2.88 -0.03
N ASN A 186 10.33 -3.25 0.42
CA ASN A 186 9.79 -2.84 1.72
C ASN A 186 9.83 -4.00 2.73
N GLU A 187 9.14 -5.10 2.41
CA GLU A 187 9.03 -6.28 3.26
C GLU A 187 8.62 -7.50 2.44
N CYS A 188 8.77 -8.68 3.03
CA CYS A 188 8.17 -9.90 2.50
C CYS A 188 7.43 -10.66 3.60
N ASN A 189 6.31 -11.27 3.24
CA ASN A 189 5.43 -11.99 4.16
C ASN A 189 5.26 -13.43 3.65
N THR A 190 5.67 -14.41 4.45
CA THR A 190 5.49 -15.85 4.17
C THR A 190 4.08 -16.36 4.55
N SER A 191 3.34 -15.58 5.35
CA SER A 191 1.95 -15.84 5.72
C SER A 191 1.06 -14.64 5.38
N PRO A 192 0.91 -14.29 4.09
CA PRO A 192 0.22 -13.07 3.71
C PRO A 192 -1.29 -13.13 3.95
N ALA A 193 -1.87 -12.02 4.38
CA ALA A 193 -3.32 -11.90 4.54
C ALA A 193 -4.04 -11.96 3.18
N LEU A 194 -4.88 -12.99 2.99
CA LEU A 194 -5.64 -13.21 1.75
C LEU A 194 -6.91 -12.36 1.65
N LYS A 195 -7.41 -11.82 2.77
CA LYS A 195 -8.59 -10.93 2.79
C LYS A 195 -8.44 -9.70 1.88
N LEU A 196 -7.20 -9.31 1.57
CA LEU A 196 -6.91 -8.19 0.67
C LEU A 196 -7.47 -8.40 -0.75
N TYR A 197 -7.55 -9.65 -1.22
CA TYR A 197 -8.11 -9.98 -2.53
C TYR A 197 -9.59 -9.67 -2.65
N ALA A 198 -10.34 -9.81 -1.56
CA ALA A 198 -11.74 -9.40 -1.50
C ALA A 198 -11.89 -7.87 -1.54
N ALA A 199 -10.84 -7.09 -1.24
CA ALA A 199 -10.89 -5.64 -1.26
C ALA A 199 -10.61 -5.03 -2.65
N VAL A 200 -10.30 -5.83 -3.67
CA VAL A 200 -9.89 -5.30 -4.98
C VAL A 200 -11.05 -4.62 -5.70
N ARG A 201 -10.81 -3.40 -6.21
CA ARG A 201 -11.87 -2.55 -6.77
C ARG A 201 -12.18 -2.76 -8.26
N ASN A 202 -11.19 -3.18 -9.05
CA ASN A 202 -11.29 -3.25 -10.51
C ASN A 202 -11.54 -4.66 -11.07
N HIS A 203 -11.39 -5.71 -10.26
CA HIS A 203 -11.55 -7.10 -10.67
C HIS A 203 -12.09 -7.97 -9.53
N ASP A 204 -12.74 -9.07 -9.89
CA ASP A 204 -13.05 -10.13 -8.95
C ASP A 204 -11.85 -11.08 -8.81
N ASN A 205 -11.15 -10.99 -7.68
CA ASN A 205 -9.97 -11.78 -7.40
C ASN A 205 -10.23 -12.99 -6.48
N SER A 206 -11.49 -13.40 -6.30
CA SER A 206 -11.85 -14.59 -5.51
C SER A 206 -11.14 -15.87 -6.01
N SER A 207 -11.00 -16.02 -7.34
CA SER A 207 -10.30 -17.15 -7.96
C SER A 207 -8.82 -17.27 -7.56
N ILE A 208 -8.18 -16.16 -7.14
CA ILE A 208 -6.78 -16.19 -6.66
C ILE A 208 -6.71 -16.93 -5.33
N ILE A 209 -7.69 -16.73 -4.46
CA ILE A 209 -7.79 -17.46 -3.18
C ILE A 209 -7.97 -18.95 -3.46
N GLU A 210 -8.86 -19.30 -4.38
CA GLU A 210 -9.08 -20.70 -4.77
C GLU A 210 -7.81 -21.37 -5.30
N ARG A 211 -7.05 -20.67 -6.16
CA ARG A 211 -5.76 -21.16 -6.68
C ARG A 211 -4.74 -21.40 -5.56
N ILE A 212 -4.62 -20.47 -4.61
CA ILE A 212 -3.72 -20.63 -3.45
C ILE A 212 -4.13 -21.83 -2.61
N VAL A 213 -5.43 -21.99 -2.32
CA VAL A 213 -5.96 -23.10 -1.51
C VAL A 213 -5.75 -24.44 -2.21
N ALA A 214 -6.13 -24.54 -3.49
CA ALA A 214 -5.98 -25.76 -4.28
C ALA A 214 -4.51 -26.21 -4.32
N ARG A 215 -3.60 -25.26 -4.58
CA ARG A 215 -2.17 -25.56 -4.65
C ARG A 215 -1.58 -25.94 -3.29
N THR A 216 -1.99 -25.28 -2.22
CA THR A 216 -1.58 -25.66 -0.86
C THR A 216 -2.05 -27.09 -0.53
N ALA A 217 -3.27 -27.46 -0.95
CA ALA A 217 -3.79 -28.82 -0.73
C ALA A 217 -3.01 -29.90 -1.51
N GLU A 218 -2.49 -29.58 -2.70
CA GLU A 218 -1.62 -30.49 -3.47
C GLU A 218 -0.29 -30.76 -2.77
N LEU A 219 0.31 -29.74 -2.14
CA LEU A 219 1.60 -29.86 -1.45
C LEU A 219 1.53 -30.63 -0.13
N LEU A 220 0.33 -30.78 0.44
CA LEU A 220 0.09 -31.51 1.69
C LEU A 220 -0.22 -33.01 1.49
N ARG A 221 -0.26 -33.47 0.24
CA ARG A 221 -0.47 -34.89 -0.11
C ARG A 221 0.86 -35.60 -0.33
#